data_AF-A0A7W6A8I4-F1
#
_entry.id   AF-A0A7W6A8I4-F1
#
_cell.length_a   1.000
_cell.length_b   1.000
_cell.length_c   1.000
_cell.angle_alpha   90.00
_cell.angle_beta   90.00
_cell.angle_gamma   90.00
#
_symmetry.space_group_name_H-M   'P 1'
#
loop_
_entity.id
_entity.type
_entity.pdbx_description
1 polymer ?
#
loop_
_entity_poly.entity_id
_entity_poly.type
_entity_poly.pdbx_seq_one_letter_code
_entity_poly.pdbx_strand_id
1 'polypeptide(L)'
;MAAEQSWLPGSFTKNYSWGSGIGLWHLYQAIRVGFQEELKPVKRKDFRARVAHLDRPDFIPLNYFLFNYTRDNKDYIAVDELVFQALTARHSPRFDHLALFAFNFGYAGHWRTIKPGQRYPTLWAKNYIIERVADVFRWNTKLVNADDIESFLRSKPQFKAKTSYRKVATNLAYLYRVGGLSALEAPRIERWWVDALFLALDRIVGDRMAYGLETSSDSLPSLLLRSNFSELSGPKSAEKTFAMAHLLSLYTICGKAGRFDPSQVQDRVSIELPDYYWQQPNNNAPQGAVHPTNPRILKTIPRECSSLAEKAGFRIVYEDDLETFNTKDFIATQTRRAVDSLVHDNIKSTLSPEELHKLTRGN
;
A
#
# COMPACT_ATOMS: atom_id res chain seq x y z
N MET A 1 -21.82 21.18 7.79
CA MET A 1 -20.54 21.92 7.75
C MET A 1 -19.52 21.12 8.56
N ALA A 2 -18.52 20.53 7.92
CA ALA A 2 -17.47 19.81 8.65
C ALA A 2 -16.67 20.84 9.46
N ALA A 3 -16.59 20.68 10.78
CA ALA A 3 -15.74 21.50 11.61
C ALA A 3 -14.32 21.49 11.02
N GLU A 4 -13.74 22.66 10.80
CA GLU A 4 -12.45 22.83 10.16
C GLU A 4 -11.37 22.08 10.95
N GLN A 5 -10.93 20.93 10.45
CA GLN A 5 -10.02 20.07 11.19
C GLN A 5 -8.62 20.70 11.22
N SER A 6 -8.19 21.15 12.39
CA SER A 6 -6.84 21.70 12.58
C SER A 6 -5.75 20.67 12.25
N TRP A 7 -4.73 21.10 11.50
CA TRP A 7 -3.56 20.31 11.17
C TRP A 7 -2.47 20.56 12.20
N LEU A 8 -2.24 19.58 13.07
CA LEU A 8 -1.29 19.65 14.18
C LEU A 8 -0.06 18.81 13.84
N PRO A 9 1.02 19.39 13.28
CA PRO A 9 2.23 18.63 13.03
C PRO A 9 2.88 18.25 14.37
N GLY A 10 3.09 16.96 14.60
CA GLY A 10 3.95 16.50 15.68
C GLY A 10 5.42 16.45 15.25
N SER A 11 6.29 15.96 16.15
CA SER A 11 7.68 15.64 15.78
C SER A 11 7.68 14.31 15.01
N PHE A 12 8.14 14.28 13.75
CA PHE A 12 8.08 13.07 12.91
C PHE A 12 9.39 12.67 12.20
N THR A 13 10.51 13.40 12.34
CA THR A 13 11.75 13.03 11.60
C THR A 13 13.09 13.21 12.32
N LYS A 14 13.38 14.36 12.97
CA LYS A 14 14.77 14.68 13.38
C LYS A 14 15.35 13.67 14.37
N ASN A 15 14.50 13.03 15.18
CA ASN A 15 14.94 12.05 16.16
C ASN A 15 14.87 10.60 15.66
N TYR A 16 14.25 10.34 14.50
CA TYR A 16 14.17 8.97 13.97
C TYR A 16 15.43 8.52 13.25
N SER A 17 16.22 9.49 12.77
CA SER A 17 17.46 9.25 12.03
C SER A 17 17.25 8.30 10.86
N TRP A 18 16.42 8.71 9.87
CA TRP A 18 16.09 7.89 8.69
C TRP A 18 17.33 7.32 7.98
N GLY A 19 18.48 8.00 8.08
CA GLY A 19 19.74 7.57 7.49
C GLY A 19 19.94 8.16 6.10
N SER A 20 21.18 8.16 5.62
CA SER A 20 21.51 8.57 4.27
C SER A 20 21.77 7.33 3.42
N GLY A 21 21.10 7.21 2.27
CA GLY A 21 21.36 6.13 1.30
C GLY A 21 20.76 4.76 1.64
N ILE A 22 19.99 4.62 2.73
CA ILE A 22 19.38 3.36 3.16
C ILE A 22 17.84 3.36 3.07
N GLY A 23 17.24 4.38 2.45
CA GLY A 23 15.78 4.53 2.37
C GLY A 23 15.14 4.64 3.75
N LEU A 24 13.98 4.01 3.94
CA LEU A 24 13.24 3.94 5.19
C LEU A 24 13.52 2.63 5.94
N TRP A 25 14.73 2.08 5.80
CA TRP A 25 15.14 0.81 6.42
C TRP A 25 14.90 0.76 7.94
N HIS A 26 15.10 1.86 8.66
CA HIS A 26 14.84 1.90 10.10
C HIS A 26 13.36 1.69 10.44
N LEU A 27 12.44 2.19 9.62
CA LEU A 27 11.01 1.93 9.77
C LEU A 27 10.70 0.47 9.48
N TYR A 28 11.25 -0.07 8.39
CA TYR A 28 11.13 -1.49 8.06
C TYR A 28 11.57 -2.39 9.23
N GLN A 29 12.73 -2.11 9.83
CA GLN A 29 13.22 -2.84 11.00
C GLN A 29 12.32 -2.68 12.22
N ALA A 30 11.87 -1.46 12.52
CA ALA A 30 10.98 -1.22 13.66
C ALA A 30 9.66 -1.99 13.53
N ILE A 31 9.11 -2.11 12.31
CA ILE A 31 7.91 -2.91 12.06
C ILE A 31 8.22 -4.39 12.29
N ARG A 32 9.27 -4.93 11.68
CA ARG A 32 9.65 -6.34 11.83
C ARG A 32 9.88 -6.75 13.29
N VAL A 33 10.68 -5.97 14.01
CA VAL A 33 10.95 -6.18 15.45
C VAL A 33 9.68 -6.03 16.28
N GLY A 34 8.87 -5.00 16.01
CA GLY A 34 7.66 -4.73 16.76
C GLY A 34 6.59 -5.81 16.60
N PHE A 35 6.50 -6.43 15.42
CA PHE A 35 5.59 -7.55 15.12
C PHE A 35 6.20 -8.94 15.37
N GLN A 36 7.50 -9.04 15.64
CA GLN A 36 8.23 -10.31 15.82
C GLN A 36 8.05 -11.28 14.64
N GLU A 37 8.01 -10.75 13.40
CA GLU A 37 7.79 -11.53 12.18
C GLU A 37 6.43 -12.27 12.14
N GLU A 38 5.47 -11.91 13.01
CA GLU A 38 4.12 -12.49 12.99
C GLU A 38 3.10 -11.58 12.31
N LEU A 39 2.33 -12.13 11.37
CA LEU A 39 1.17 -11.48 10.74
C LEU A 39 -0.05 -11.50 11.66
N LYS A 40 0.09 -10.95 12.87
CA LYS A 40 -1.02 -10.80 13.84
C LYS A 40 -1.04 -9.40 14.43
N PRO A 41 -2.23 -8.88 14.78
CA PRO A 41 -2.31 -7.61 15.49
C PRO A 41 -1.54 -7.64 16.82
N VAL A 42 -0.80 -6.57 17.11
CA VAL A 42 0.05 -6.45 18.30
C VAL A 42 -0.46 -5.33 19.19
N LYS A 43 -0.46 -5.50 20.51
CA LYS A 43 -0.79 -4.40 21.42
C LYS A 43 0.25 -3.28 21.29
N ARG A 44 -0.19 -2.03 21.26
CA ARG A 44 0.72 -0.87 21.16
C ARG A 44 1.81 -0.90 22.25
N LYS A 45 1.48 -1.29 23.48
CA LYS A 45 2.46 -1.42 24.58
C LYS A 45 3.54 -2.45 24.28
N ASP A 46 3.16 -3.59 23.73
CA ASP A 46 4.08 -4.70 23.47
C ASP A 46 5.01 -4.34 22.30
N PHE A 47 4.47 -3.71 21.25
CA PHE A 47 5.28 -3.13 20.17
C PHE A 47 6.34 -2.18 20.71
N ARG A 48 5.96 -1.24 21.59
CA ARG A 48 6.90 -0.27 22.19
C ARG A 48 8.01 -0.96 22.98
N ALA A 49 7.65 -1.92 23.82
CA ALA A 49 8.62 -2.68 24.60
C ALA A 49 9.62 -3.41 23.70
N ARG A 50 9.14 -4.00 22.61
CA ARG A 50 9.98 -4.70 21.63
C ARG A 50 10.93 -3.76 20.91
N VAL A 51 10.48 -2.59 20.44
CA VAL A 51 11.35 -1.67 19.67
C VAL A 51 12.24 -0.79 20.54
N ALA A 52 12.10 -0.81 21.86
CA ALA A 52 12.84 0.05 22.78
C ALA A 52 14.37 -0.10 22.64
N HIS A 53 14.86 -1.31 22.37
CA HIS A 53 16.29 -1.59 22.20
C HIS A 53 16.88 -1.04 20.89
N LEU A 54 16.04 -0.56 19.95
CA LEU A 54 16.51 0.05 18.70
C LEU A 54 17.02 1.49 18.89
N ASP A 55 16.94 2.03 20.12
CA ASP A 55 17.32 3.40 20.50
C ASP A 55 16.73 4.46 19.57
N ARG A 56 15.45 4.28 19.22
CA ARG A 56 14.72 5.13 18.28
C ARG A 56 13.35 5.50 18.82
N PRO A 57 12.83 6.68 18.44
CA PRO A 57 11.48 7.08 18.81
C PRO A 57 10.41 6.12 18.26
N ASP A 58 9.86 5.29 19.15
CA ASP A 58 8.76 4.36 18.90
C ASP A 58 7.49 5.03 18.39
N PHE A 59 7.23 6.27 18.82
CA PHE A 59 6.04 7.02 18.47
C PHE A 59 6.00 7.41 16.98
N ILE A 60 7.11 7.34 16.25
CA ILE A 60 7.13 7.70 14.83
C ILE A 60 6.44 6.63 13.98
N PRO A 61 6.87 5.36 13.99
CA PRO A 61 6.11 4.28 13.35
C PRO A 61 4.67 4.25 13.83
N LEU A 62 4.46 4.30 15.15
CA LEU A 62 3.15 4.14 15.78
C LEU A 62 2.13 5.21 15.42
N ASN A 63 2.56 6.45 15.22
CA ASN A 63 1.63 7.56 15.01
C ASN A 63 1.54 7.98 13.55
N TYR A 64 2.56 7.78 12.72
CA TYR A 64 2.56 8.32 11.35
C TYR A 64 2.49 7.26 10.26
N PHE A 65 2.87 6.01 10.56
CA PHE A 65 2.96 4.95 9.56
C PHE A 65 2.02 3.80 9.84
N LEU A 66 1.84 3.39 11.08
CA LEU A 66 1.05 2.20 11.44
C LEU A 66 -0.41 2.54 11.73
N PHE A 67 -1.30 1.59 11.40
CA PHE A 67 -2.74 1.71 11.64
C PHE A 67 -3.12 1.15 13.01
N ASN A 68 -3.85 1.94 13.80
CA ASN A 68 -4.18 1.62 15.19
C ASN A 68 -5.68 1.52 15.41
N TYR A 69 -6.07 0.66 16.33
CA TYR A 69 -7.45 0.52 16.76
C TYR A 69 -7.54 0.12 18.24
N THR A 70 -8.70 0.32 18.84
CA THR A 70 -9.00 -0.11 20.20
C THR A 70 -10.01 -1.25 20.16
N ARG A 71 -9.72 -2.36 20.87
CA ARG A 71 -10.64 -3.49 21.06
C ARG A 71 -10.54 -3.95 22.51
N ASP A 72 -11.67 -4.20 23.16
CA ASP A 72 -11.74 -4.68 24.55
C ASP A 72 -10.88 -3.84 25.52
N ASN A 73 -10.99 -2.51 25.41
CA ASN A 73 -10.22 -1.52 26.18
C ASN A 73 -8.68 -1.62 26.04
N LYS A 74 -8.18 -2.29 25.01
CA LYS A 74 -6.75 -2.40 24.69
C LYS A 74 -6.47 -1.79 23.32
N ASP A 75 -5.36 -1.08 23.22
CA ASP A 75 -4.93 -0.47 21.96
C ASP A 75 -4.01 -1.43 21.20
N TYR A 76 -4.38 -1.67 19.94
CA TYR A 76 -3.69 -2.57 19.02
C TYR A 76 -3.18 -1.81 17.80
N ILE A 77 -2.23 -2.44 17.14
CA ILE A 77 -1.72 -2.10 15.82
C ILE A 77 -2.21 -3.21 14.90
N ALA A 78 -2.91 -2.83 13.83
CA ALA A 78 -3.40 -3.80 12.84
C ALA A 78 -2.27 -4.31 11.96
N VAL A 79 -2.47 -5.51 11.41
CA VAL A 79 -1.73 -5.95 10.23
C VAL A 79 -2.45 -5.34 9.03
N ASP A 80 -1.79 -4.41 8.37
CA ASP A 80 -2.20 -3.87 7.08
C ASP A 80 -1.15 -4.22 6.02
N GLU A 81 -1.39 -3.79 4.79
CA GLU A 81 -0.46 -4.05 3.69
C GLU A 81 0.99 -3.59 3.94
N LEU A 82 1.20 -2.51 4.71
CA LEU A 82 2.56 -2.01 5.01
C LEU A 82 3.28 -2.99 5.95
N VAL A 83 2.57 -3.49 6.96
CA VAL A 83 3.10 -4.53 7.86
C VAL A 83 3.38 -5.81 7.07
N PHE A 84 2.44 -6.23 6.23
CA PHE A 84 2.61 -7.44 5.42
C PHE A 84 3.85 -7.36 4.52
N GLN A 85 4.07 -6.27 3.79
CA GLN A 85 5.28 -6.10 2.98
C GLN A 85 6.56 -6.06 3.83
N ALA A 86 6.51 -5.48 5.03
CA ALA A 86 7.68 -5.47 5.92
C ALA A 86 8.08 -6.87 6.39
N LEU A 87 7.10 -7.74 6.70
CA LEU A 87 7.36 -9.07 7.26
C LEU A 87 7.67 -10.13 6.19
N THR A 88 7.15 -9.94 4.97
CA THR A 88 7.19 -10.99 3.93
C THR A 88 8.15 -10.70 2.78
N ALA A 89 8.65 -9.47 2.67
CA ALA A 89 9.62 -9.09 1.64
C ALA A 89 10.88 -8.48 2.25
N ARG A 90 11.97 -8.54 1.47
CA ARG A 90 13.20 -7.80 1.81
C ARG A 90 12.96 -6.29 1.65
N HIS A 91 13.65 -5.51 2.47
CA HIS A 91 13.65 -4.06 2.33
C HIS A 91 14.06 -3.66 0.90
N SER A 92 13.29 -2.76 0.28
CA SER A 92 13.53 -2.28 -1.08
C SER A 92 12.91 -0.90 -1.27
N PRO A 93 13.26 -0.16 -2.34
CA PRO A 93 12.60 1.11 -2.67
C PRO A 93 11.07 0.99 -2.81
N ARG A 94 10.55 -0.20 -3.18
CA ARG A 94 9.09 -0.44 -3.24
C ARG A 94 8.44 -0.27 -1.86
N PHE A 95 9.09 -0.77 -0.81
CA PHE A 95 8.65 -0.58 0.57
C PHE A 95 8.72 0.90 0.96
N ASP A 96 9.78 1.60 0.57
CA ASP A 96 9.95 3.04 0.85
C ASP A 96 8.80 3.86 0.25
N HIS A 97 8.44 3.58 -1.00
CA HIS A 97 7.31 4.25 -1.68
C HIS A 97 5.97 3.92 -1.01
N LEU A 98 5.75 2.66 -0.61
CA LEU A 98 4.55 2.25 0.12
C LEU A 98 4.45 2.94 1.49
N ALA A 99 5.55 3.02 2.24
CA ALA A 99 5.62 3.73 3.51
C ALA A 99 5.42 5.24 3.34
N LEU A 100 5.95 5.83 2.27
CA LEU A 100 5.74 7.23 1.95
C LEU A 100 4.28 7.50 1.57
N PHE A 101 3.66 6.61 0.80
CA PHE A 101 2.22 6.64 0.56
C PHE A 101 1.44 6.52 1.87
N ALA A 102 1.78 5.59 2.76
CA ALA A 102 1.12 5.43 4.08
C ALA A 102 1.16 6.73 4.89
N PHE A 103 2.32 7.40 4.92
CA PHE A 103 2.50 8.69 5.56
C PHE A 103 1.62 9.77 4.94
N ASN A 104 1.62 9.91 3.61
CA ASN A 104 0.82 10.92 2.90
C ASN A 104 -0.69 10.60 2.94
N PHE A 105 -1.06 9.33 3.03
CA PHE A 105 -2.45 8.91 3.19
C PHE A 105 -2.99 9.31 4.56
N GLY A 106 -2.14 9.17 5.59
CA GLY A 106 -2.34 9.75 6.90
C GLY A 106 -3.38 9.07 7.78
N TYR A 107 -3.93 7.93 7.36
CA TYR A 107 -4.81 7.13 8.21
C TYR A 107 -3.97 6.36 9.24
N ALA A 108 -3.88 6.88 10.47
CA ALA A 108 -3.21 6.23 11.59
C ALA A 108 -4.19 5.51 12.54
N GLY A 109 -5.49 5.68 12.33
CA GLY A 109 -6.55 5.06 13.12
C GLY A 109 -6.72 5.72 14.50
N HIS A 110 -7.18 4.95 15.49
CA HIS A 110 -7.51 5.46 16.82
C HIS A 110 -6.91 4.61 17.95
N TRP A 111 -6.69 5.22 19.11
CA TRP A 111 -6.28 4.55 20.34
C TRP A 111 -6.75 5.36 21.56
N ARG A 112 -6.80 4.78 22.76
CA ARG A 112 -7.46 5.40 23.93
C ARG A 112 -6.94 6.78 24.33
N THR A 113 -5.64 7.03 24.16
CA THR A 113 -5.00 8.30 24.54
C THR A 113 -4.83 9.27 23.35
N ILE A 114 -5.52 9.02 22.24
CA ILE A 114 -5.44 9.85 21.05
C ILE A 114 -5.99 11.25 21.33
N LYS A 115 -5.23 12.28 20.94
CA LYS A 115 -5.69 13.67 21.01
C LYS A 115 -6.44 14.04 19.72
N PRO A 116 -7.34 15.04 19.75
CA PRO A 116 -7.93 15.60 18.54
C PRO A 116 -6.86 15.91 17.50
N GLY A 117 -7.09 15.50 16.24
CA GLY A 117 -6.14 15.67 15.13
C GLY A 117 -5.06 14.59 14.99
N GLN A 118 -4.88 13.69 15.97
CA GLN A 118 -3.89 12.61 15.86
C GLN A 118 -4.38 11.37 15.08
N ARG A 119 -5.68 11.29 14.79
CA ARG A 119 -6.25 10.24 13.91
C ARG A 119 -5.74 10.33 12.48
N TYR A 120 -5.53 11.57 12.03
CA TYR A 120 -4.94 11.91 10.75
C TYR A 120 -3.74 12.85 10.94
N PRO A 121 -2.61 12.34 11.47
CA PRO A 121 -1.53 13.17 12.00
C PRO A 121 -0.72 13.89 10.90
N THR A 122 -0.92 13.49 9.64
CA THR A 122 -0.23 14.02 8.46
C THR A 122 -1.17 14.71 7.48
N LEU A 123 -2.36 15.18 7.91
CA LEU A 123 -3.29 15.90 7.02
C LEU A 123 -2.62 17.05 6.27
N TRP A 124 -1.68 17.75 6.89
CA TRP A 124 -0.92 18.80 6.24
C TRP A 124 -0.05 18.28 5.09
N ALA A 125 0.59 17.11 5.23
CA ALA A 125 1.36 16.47 4.16
C ALA A 125 0.43 15.90 3.07
N LYS A 126 -0.69 15.28 3.48
CA LYS A 126 -1.74 14.81 2.56
C LYS A 126 -2.21 15.93 1.64
N ASN A 127 -2.63 17.06 2.23
CA ASN A 127 -3.14 18.19 1.46
C ASN A 127 -2.03 18.90 0.65
N TYR A 128 -0.77 18.88 1.13
CA TYR A 128 0.34 19.32 0.30
C TYR A 128 0.47 18.48 -0.98
N ILE A 129 0.40 17.15 -0.89
CA ILE A 129 0.43 16.29 -2.08
C ILE A 129 -0.77 16.60 -2.99
N ILE A 130 -1.99 16.65 -2.46
CA ILE A 130 -3.20 16.87 -3.26
C ILE A 130 -3.17 18.23 -3.96
N GLU A 131 -2.94 19.29 -3.20
CA GLU A 131 -3.11 20.66 -3.69
C GLU A 131 -1.86 21.19 -4.41
N ARG A 132 -0.65 20.81 -3.99
CA ARG A 132 0.59 21.28 -4.64
C ARG A 132 1.09 20.27 -5.64
N VAL A 133 1.36 19.04 -5.22
CA VAL A 133 2.06 18.07 -6.07
C VAL A 133 1.16 17.58 -7.20
N ALA A 134 -0.05 17.12 -6.89
CA ALA A 134 -0.96 16.56 -7.88
C ALA A 134 -1.65 17.65 -8.72
N ASP A 135 -2.15 18.71 -8.08
CA ASP A 135 -2.91 19.73 -8.81
C ASP A 135 -2.03 20.77 -9.51
N VAL A 136 -1.15 21.47 -8.77
CA VAL A 136 -0.34 22.56 -9.35
C VAL A 136 0.86 22.02 -10.13
N PHE A 137 1.62 21.08 -9.57
CA PHE A 137 2.85 20.57 -10.19
C PHE A 137 2.60 19.43 -11.17
N ARG A 138 1.37 18.86 -11.20
CA ARG A 138 1.02 17.70 -12.04
C ARG A 138 2.03 16.55 -11.87
N TRP A 139 2.41 16.29 -10.61
CA TRP A 139 3.42 15.32 -10.20
C TRP A 139 4.85 15.61 -10.67
N ASN A 140 5.20 16.84 -11.06
CA ASN A 140 6.61 17.21 -11.19
C ASN A 140 7.25 17.41 -9.80
N THR A 141 7.84 16.35 -9.25
CA THR A 141 8.41 16.34 -7.89
C THR A 141 9.72 17.10 -7.79
N LYS A 142 10.35 17.49 -8.91
CA LYS A 142 11.53 18.39 -8.90
C LYS A 142 11.20 19.76 -8.29
N LEU A 143 9.93 20.15 -8.30
CA LEU A 143 9.43 21.38 -7.69
C LEU A 143 9.22 21.25 -6.17
N VAL A 144 9.25 20.02 -5.63
CA VAL A 144 9.03 19.75 -4.20
C VAL A 144 10.32 19.96 -3.44
N ASN A 145 10.36 21.04 -2.65
CA ASN A 145 11.48 21.36 -1.77
C ASN A 145 10.99 22.02 -0.48
N ALA A 146 11.90 22.28 0.46
CA ALA A 146 11.56 22.84 1.76
C ALA A 146 10.95 24.25 1.68
N ASP A 147 11.34 25.05 0.69
CA ASP A 147 10.84 26.42 0.54
C ASP A 147 9.39 26.40 0.04
N ASP A 148 9.07 25.52 -0.92
CA ASP A 148 7.71 25.35 -1.41
C ASP A 148 6.77 24.80 -0.33
N ILE A 149 7.21 23.76 0.38
CA ILE A 149 6.44 23.19 1.49
C ILE A 149 6.19 24.25 2.56
N GLU A 150 7.21 25.02 2.94
CA GLU A 150 7.05 26.09 3.92
C GLU A 150 6.05 27.16 3.47
N SER A 151 6.14 27.60 2.21
CA SER A 151 5.21 28.56 1.61
C SER A 151 3.77 28.04 1.66
N PHE A 152 3.56 26.79 1.25
CA PHE A 152 2.25 26.14 1.36
C PHE A 152 1.74 26.14 2.79
N LEU A 153 2.52 25.66 3.76
CA LEU A 153 2.09 25.56 5.15
C LEU A 153 1.76 26.94 5.75
N ARG A 154 2.50 27.99 5.40
CA ARG A 154 2.22 29.37 5.82
C ARG A 154 0.91 29.92 5.26
N SER A 155 0.51 29.48 4.06
CA SER A 155 -0.72 29.90 3.41
C SER A 155 -1.99 29.25 3.99
N LYS A 156 -1.86 28.28 4.90
CA LYS A 156 -2.98 27.45 5.38
C LYS A 156 -3.39 27.80 6.81
N PRO A 157 -4.56 28.44 7.02
CA PRO A 157 -5.07 28.77 8.35
C PRO A 157 -5.24 27.56 9.27
N GLN A 158 -5.51 26.38 8.68
CA GLN A 158 -5.71 25.12 9.40
C GLN A 158 -4.42 24.60 10.03
N PHE A 159 -3.25 25.02 9.54
CA PHE A 159 -1.96 24.55 10.05
C PHE A 159 -1.59 25.25 11.37
N LYS A 160 -1.58 24.47 12.46
CA LYS A 160 -1.33 24.95 13.82
C LYS A 160 -0.10 24.24 14.41
N ALA A 161 1.09 24.70 14.01
CA ALA A 161 2.34 24.13 14.53
C ALA A 161 2.81 24.85 15.80
N LYS A 162 3.29 24.09 16.79
CA LYS A 162 4.07 24.64 17.92
C LYS A 162 5.52 24.93 17.54
N THR A 163 6.04 24.19 16.56
CA THR A 163 7.37 24.38 15.98
C THR A 163 7.34 25.31 14.78
N SER A 164 8.48 25.87 14.38
CA SER A 164 8.56 26.68 13.16
C SER A 164 8.14 25.90 11.90
N TYR A 165 7.46 26.59 10.98
CA TYR A 165 7.09 26.08 9.65
C TYR A 165 8.31 25.49 8.93
N ARG A 166 9.44 26.19 8.97
CA ARG A 166 10.71 25.77 8.37
C ARG A 166 11.15 24.37 8.82
N LYS A 167 11.02 24.08 10.11
CA LYS A 167 11.44 22.78 10.66
C LYS A 167 10.58 21.66 10.08
N VAL A 168 9.26 21.84 10.04
CA VAL A 168 8.33 20.86 9.45
C VAL A 168 8.62 20.67 7.97
N ALA A 169 8.83 21.76 7.24
CA ALA A 169 9.09 21.72 5.80
C ALA A 169 10.41 21.03 5.45
N THR A 170 11.50 21.36 6.14
CA THR A 170 12.81 20.71 5.96
C THR A 170 12.73 19.21 6.25
N ASN A 171 12.01 18.86 7.32
CA ASN A 171 11.79 17.47 7.71
C ASN A 171 11.00 16.68 6.67
N LEU A 172 9.92 17.27 6.14
CA LEU A 172 9.11 16.64 5.10
C LEU A 172 9.89 16.50 3.79
N ALA A 173 10.59 17.56 3.35
CA ALA A 173 11.43 17.51 2.16
C ALA A 173 12.49 16.42 2.26
N TYR A 174 13.12 16.27 3.44
CA TYR A 174 14.08 15.20 3.69
C TYR A 174 13.43 13.82 3.63
N LEU A 175 12.24 13.63 4.23
CA LEU A 175 11.49 12.38 4.14
C LEU A 175 11.12 12.03 2.69
N TYR A 176 10.66 13.01 1.90
CA TYR A 176 10.36 12.81 0.47
C TYR A 176 11.58 12.44 -0.35
N ARG A 177 12.74 13.03 -0.04
CA ARG A 177 13.99 12.67 -0.70
C ARG A 177 14.44 11.24 -0.35
N VAL A 178 14.42 10.88 0.93
CA VAL A 178 14.88 9.56 1.39
C VAL A 178 13.89 8.45 1.00
N GLY A 179 12.59 8.74 1.06
CA GLY A 179 11.51 7.82 0.68
C GLY A 179 11.21 7.79 -0.83
N GLY A 180 11.98 8.49 -1.67
CA GLY A 180 11.88 8.37 -3.13
C GLY A 180 10.61 8.95 -3.76
N LEU A 181 10.15 10.15 -3.35
CA LEU A 181 8.94 10.77 -3.91
C LEU A 181 8.93 10.83 -5.44
N SER A 182 10.10 11.02 -6.07
CA SER A 182 10.25 11.08 -7.53
C SER A 182 9.84 9.79 -8.26
N ALA A 183 9.83 8.65 -7.59
CA ALA A 183 9.35 7.41 -8.21
C ALA A 183 7.82 7.40 -8.34
N LEU A 184 7.10 8.16 -7.53
CA LEU A 184 5.64 8.24 -7.58
C LEU A 184 5.13 9.03 -8.82
N GLU A 185 6.04 9.65 -9.58
CA GLU A 185 5.73 10.33 -10.85
C GLU A 185 5.32 9.37 -11.98
N ALA A 186 5.53 8.06 -11.81
CA ALA A 186 5.26 7.10 -12.86
C ALA A 186 3.75 7.09 -13.25
N PRO A 187 3.42 7.31 -14.55
CA PRO A 187 2.04 7.24 -15.01
C PRO A 187 1.54 5.79 -15.14
N ARG A 188 2.46 4.83 -15.24
CA ARG A 188 2.19 3.40 -15.35
C ARG A 188 2.04 2.75 -13.98
N ILE A 189 1.49 1.55 -13.97
CA ILE A 189 1.40 0.75 -12.75
C ILE A 189 2.79 0.23 -12.35
N GLU A 190 3.11 0.45 -11.09
CA GLU A 190 4.27 -0.13 -10.40
C GLU A 190 3.79 -0.96 -9.22
N ARG A 191 4.61 -1.93 -8.77
CA ARG A 191 4.22 -2.86 -7.70
C ARG A 191 3.84 -2.15 -6.40
N TRP A 192 4.57 -1.09 -6.01
CA TRP A 192 4.22 -0.30 -4.81
C TRP A 192 2.83 0.34 -4.91
N TRP A 193 2.37 0.71 -6.12
CA TRP A 193 1.06 1.33 -6.34
C TRP A 193 -0.07 0.33 -6.08
N VAL A 194 0.15 -0.92 -6.50
CA VAL A 194 -0.77 -2.04 -6.24
C VAL A 194 -0.88 -2.30 -4.74
N ASP A 195 0.24 -2.29 -4.02
CA ASP A 195 0.27 -2.42 -2.56
C ASP A 195 -0.36 -1.19 -1.86
N ALA A 196 -0.14 0.01 -2.38
CA ALA A 196 -0.74 1.24 -1.85
C ALA A 196 -2.27 1.22 -1.92
N LEU A 197 -2.85 0.64 -2.97
CA LEU A 197 -4.30 0.46 -3.07
C LEU A 197 -4.83 -0.46 -1.97
N PHE A 198 -4.17 -1.61 -1.74
CA PHE A 198 -4.54 -2.54 -0.67
C PHE A 198 -4.39 -1.89 0.71
N LEU A 199 -3.31 -1.12 0.93
CA LEU A 199 -3.11 -0.35 2.15
C LEU A 199 -4.24 0.65 2.40
N ALA A 200 -4.62 1.41 1.37
CA ALA A 200 -5.68 2.39 1.48
C ALA A 200 -7.01 1.70 1.85
N LEU A 201 -7.32 0.58 1.22
CA LEU A 201 -8.51 -0.21 1.50
C LEU A 201 -8.53 -0.76 2.92
N ASP A 202 -7.43 -1.38 3.38
CA ASP A 202 -7.30 -1.89 4.75
C ASP A 202 -7.59 -0.82 5.78
N ARG A 203 -7.03 0.37 5.59
CA ARG A 203 -7.17 1.48 6.53
C ARG A 203 -8.54 2.13 6.46
N ILE A 204 -9.13 2.28 5.27
CA ILE A 204 -10.49 2.81 5.11
C ILE A 204 -11.50 1.86 5.78
N VAL A 205 -11.41 0.56 5.51
CA VAL A 205 -12.30 -0.45 6.08
C VAL A 205 -12.11 -0.53 7.58
N GLY A 206 -10.86 -0.62 8.06
CA GLY A 206 -10.54 -0.66 9.49
C GLY A 206 -11.01 0.60 10.24
N ASP A 207 -10.82 1.79 9.65
CA ASP A 207 -11.25 3.06 10.24
C ASP A 207 -12.77 3.17 10.30
N ARG A 208 -13.51 2.52 9.42
CA ARG A 208 -14.99 2.44 9.49
C ARG A 208 -15.46 1.43 10.53
N MET A 209 -14.83 0.26 10.59
CA MET A 209 -15.13 -0.77 11.59
C MET A 209 -14.96 -0.27 13.02
N ALA A 210 -13.99 0.62 13.26
CA ALA A 210 -13.81 1.31 14.53
C ALA A 210 -15.05 2.07 15.03
N TYR A 211 -15.97 2.45 14.12
CA TYR A 211 -17.23 3.12 14.43
C TYR A 211 -18.45 2.20 14.28
N GLY A 212 -18.23 0.88 14.21
CA GLY A 212 -19.30 -0.09 13.97
C GLY A 212 -19.94 0.03 12.58
N LEU A 213 -19.26 0.67 11.63
CA LEU A 213 -19.77 0.83 10.28
C LEU A 213 -19.30 -0.33 9.40
N GLU A 214 -20.25 -1.11 8.90
CA GLU A 214 -19.96 -2.10 7.88
C GLU A 214 -19.54 -1.44 6.56
N THR A 215 -18.73 -2.16 5.78
CA THR A 215 -18.24 -1.69 4.48
C THR A 215 -18.57 -2.73 3.43
N SER A 216 -19.61 -2.48 2.64
CA SER A 216 -19.97 -3.31 1.49
C SER A 216 -18.93 -3.17 0.38
N SER A 217 -18.76 -4.21 -0.42
CA SER A 217 -17.79 -4.22 -1.52
C SER A 217 -18.10 -3.15 -2.57
N ASP A 218 -19.39 -2.91 -2.85
CA ASP A 218 -19.85 -1.89 -3.80
C ASP A 218 -19.52 -0.46 -3.37
N SER A 219 -19.32 -0.23 -2.07
CA SER A 219 -18.96 1.09 -1.55
C SER A 219 -17.48 1.43 -1.70
N LEU A 220 -16.60 0.43 -1.91
CA LEU A 220 -15.14 0.61 -1.92
C LEU A 220 -14.65 1.62 -2.96
N PRO A 221 -15.13 1.62 -4.23
CA PRO A 221 -14.71 2.64 -5.20
C PRO A 221 -15.01 4.07 -4.73
N SER A 222 -16.21 4.28 -4.16
CA SER A 222 -16.64 5.59 -3.68
C SER A 222 -15.81 6.05 -2.46
N LEU A 223 -15.41 5.12 -1.60
CA LEU A 223 -14.57 5.40 -0.43
C LEU A 223 -13.14 5.75 -0.84
N LEU A 224 -12.56 5.05 -1.83
CA LEU A 224 -11.26 5.39 -2.40
C LEU A 224 -11.25 6.77 -3.06
N LEU A 225 -12.33 7.12 -3.77
CA LEU A 225 -12.49 8.45 -4.34
C LEU A 225 -12.51 9.52 -3.24
N ARG A 226 -13.34 9.34 -2.21
CA ARG A 226 -13.43 10.28 -1.07
C ARG A 226 -12.14 10.38 -0.26
N SER A 227 -11.31 9.33 -0.25
CA SER A 227 -10.03 9.33 0.44
C SER A 227 -8.92 10.06 -0.32
N ASN A 228 -9.18 10.47 -1.58
CA ASN A 228 -8.21 11.05 -2.52
C ASN A 228 -7.06 10.09 -2.88
N PHE A 229 -7.35 8.78 -2.98
CA PHE A 229 -6.34 7.79 -3.33
C PHE A 229 -5.63 8.12 -4.65
N SER A 230 -6.38 8.54 -5.67
CA SER A 230 -5.83 8.81 -7.01
C SER A 230 -4.88 10.01 -7.00
N GLU A 231 -5.19 11.04 -6.22
CA GLU A 231 -4.37 12.24 -6.06
C GLU A 231 -3.10 11.98 -5.25
N LEU A 232 -3.08 10.94 -4.41
CA LEU A 232 -1.97 10.59 -3.54
C LEU A 232 -1.03 9.51 -4.12
N SER A 233 -1.42 8.85 -5.20
CA SER A 233 -0.75 7.66 -5.75
C SER A 233 -0.15 7.87 -7.15
N GLY A 234 0.31 9.07 -7.44
CA GLY A 234 0.94 9.45 -8.70
C GLY A 234 -0.05 10.02 -9.73
N PRO A 235 0.41 10.27 -10.97
CA PRO A 235 -0.45 10.74 -12.05
C PRO A 235 -1.60 9.77 -12.32
N LYS A 236 -2.77 10.33 -12.64
CA LYS A 236 -3.92 9.57 -13.13
C LYS A 236 -3.64 9.03 -14.53
N SER A 237 -4.02 7.78 -14.78
CA SER A 237 -3.95 7.17 -16.10
C SER A 237 -5.10 6.19 -16.27
N ALA A 238 -5.54 5.97 -17.52
CA ALA A 238 -6.57 4.97 -17.82
C ALA A 238 -6.15 3.57 -17.33
N GLU A 239 -4.86 3.23 -17.44
CA GLU A 239 -4.30 1.98 -16.94
C GLU A 239 -4.59 1.77 -15.44
N LYS A 240 -4.25 2.76 -14.61
CA LYS A 240 -4.51 2.74 -13.15
C LYS A 240 -6.01 2.65 -12.85
N THR A 241 -6.85 3.37 -13.60
CA THR A 241 -8.31 3.31 -13.44
C THR A 241 -8.86 1.92 -13.70
N PHE A 242 -8.47 1.27 -14.80
CA PHE A 242 -8.93 -0.10 -15.11
C PHE A 242 -8.37 -1.13 -14.13
N ALA A 243 -7.09 -1.01 -13.76
CA ALA A 243 -6.48 -1.92 -12.79
C ALA A 243 -7.13 -1.87 -11.41
N MET A 244 -7.62 -0.70 -10.99
CA MET A 244 -8.31 -0.55 -9.72
C MET A 244 -9.53 -1.46 -9.62
N ALA A 245 -10.27 -1.69 -10.72
CA ALA A 245 -11.42 -2.62 -10.72
C ALA A 245 -10.99 -4.07 -10.46
N HIS A 246 -9.95 -4.56 -11.17
CA HIS A 246 -9.41 -5.91 -10.97
C HIS A 246 -8.86 -6.10 -9.55
N LEU A 247 -8.16 -5.09 -9.03
CA LEU A 247 -7.59 -5.16 -7.69
C LEU A 247 -8.63 -5.05 -6.57
N LEU A 248 -9.73 -4.33 -6.78
CA LEU A 248 -10.86 -4.31 -5.85
C LEU A 248 -11.57 -5.67 -5.79
N SER A 249 -11.70 -6.35 -6.94
CA SER A 249 -12.19 -7.74 -6.99
C SER A 249 -11.27 -8.68 -6.21
N LEU A 250 -9.95 -8.62 -6.46
CA LEU A 250 -8.95 -9.39 -5.73
C LEU A 250 -9.00 -9.13 -4.22
N TYR A 251 -9.01 -7.85 -3.82
CA TYR A 251 -9.08 -7.46 -2.41
C TYR A 251 -10.32 -8.04 -1.71
N THR A 252 -11.47 -7.98 -2.40
CA THR A 252 -12.74 -8.45 -1.86
C THR A 252 -12.78 -9.98 -1.76
N ILE A 253 -12.36 -10.69 -2.81
CA ILE A 253 -12.43 -12.16 -2.84
C ILE A 253 -11.50 -12.78 -1.80
N CYS A 254 -10.33 -12.17 -1.58
CA CYS A 254 -9.36 -12.59 -0.57
C CYS A 254 -9.80 -12.29 0.88
N GLY A 255 -10.99 -11.71 1.10
CA GLY A 255 -11.51 -11.47 2.45
C GLY A 255 -11.03 -10.16 3.09
N LYS A 256 -10.62 -9.16 2.30
CA LYS A 256 -10.21 -7.82 2.78
C LYS A 256 -9.03 -7.94 3.77
N ALA A 257 -9.08 -7.27 4.92
CA ALA A 257 -8.07 -7.40 5.98
C ALA A 257 -8.01 -8.79 6.63
N GLY A 258 -9.09 -9.60 6.50
CA GLY A 258 -9.12 -10.99 6.95
C GLY A 258 -8.13 -11.89 6.21
N ARG A 259 -7.59 -11.44 5.06
CA ARG A 259 -6.59 -12.18 4.27
C ARG A 259 -5.32 -12.56 5.03
N PHE A 260 -5.01 -11.86 6.11
CA PHE A 260 -3.84 -12.12 6.95
C PHE A 260 -4.09 -13.18 8.03
N ASP A 261 -5.32 -13.66 8.18
CA ASP A 261 -5.70 -14.71 9.12
C ASP A 261 -6.06 -15.99 8.34
N PRO A 262 -5.22 -17.04 8.40
CA PRO A 262 -5.45 -18.28 7.67
C PRO A 262 -6.83 -18.90 7.92
N SER A 263 -7.37 -18.76 9.13
CA SER A 263 -8.70 -19.29 9.46
C SER A 263 -9.81 -18.57 8.71
N GLN A 264 -9.75 -17.23 8.63
CA GLN A 264 -10.72 -16.44 7.87
C GLN A 264 -10.59 -16.66 6.37
N VAL A 265 -9.36 -16.90 5.87
CA VAL A 265 -9.15 -17.27 4.46
C VAL A 265 -9.75 -18.64 4.16
N GLN A 266 -9.58 -19.62 5.05
CA GLN A 266 -10.18 -20.95 4.91
C GLN A 266 -11.72 -20.90 4.91
N ASP A 267 -12.32 -20.11 5.81
CA ASP A 267 -13.76 -19.87 5.82
C ASP A 267 -14.21 -19.24 4.49
N ARG A 268 -13.44 -18.29 3.98
CA ARG A 268 -13.72 -17.63 2.70
C ARG A 268 -13.63 -18.59 1.52
N VAL A 269 -12.62 -19.46 1.49
CA VAL A 269 -12.46 -20.50 0.46
C VAL A 269 -13.65 -21.44 0.48
N SER A 270 -14.12 -21.85 1.66
CA SER A 270 -15.28 -22.75 1.78
C SER A 270 -16.56 -22.13 1.21
N ILE A 271 -16.70 -20.80 1.26
CA ILE A 271 -17.83 -20.06 0.70
C ILE A 271 -17.67 -19.85 -0.81
N GLU A 272 -16.48 -19.45 -1.24
CA GLU A 272 -16.23 -19.04 -2.62
C GLU A 272 -15.91 -20.23 -3.54
N LEU A 273 -15.36 -21.30 -3.01
CA LEU A 273 -14.89 -22.47 -3.73
C LEU A 273 -15.35 -23.74 -2.98
N PRO A 274 -16.66 -24.05 -2.95
CA PRO A 274 -17.20 -25.12 -2.13
C PRO A 274 -16.63 -26.51 -2.48
N ASP A 275 -16.21 -26.71 -3.72
CA ASP A 275 -15.62 -27.97 -4.20
C ASP A 275 -14.09 -28.03 -4.04
N TYR A 276 -13.47 -26.97 -3.51
CA TYR A 276 -12.02 -26.91 -3.35
C TYR A 276 -11.58 -27.59 -2.05
N TYR A 277 -10.81 -28.66 -2.19
CA TYR A 277 -10.21 -29.34 -1.04
C TYR A 277 -9.00 -28.57 -0.54
N TRP A 278 -9.15 -27.89 0.60
CA TRP A 278 -8.07 -27.14 1.23
C TRP A 278 -6.99 -28.07 1.78
N GLN A 279 -5.76 -27.88 1.31
CA GLN A 279 -4.58 -28.51 1.90
C GLN A 279 -3.73 -27.43 2.59
N GLN A 280 -3.37 -27.65 3.85
CA GLN A 280 -2.42 -26.76 4.52
C GLN A 280 -1.09 -26.81 3.76
N PRO A 281 -0.56 -25.66 3.31
CA PRO A 281 0.70 -25.64 2.60
C PRO A 281 1.88 -25.92 3.53
N ASN A 282 2.87 -26.65 3.04
CA ASN A 282 4.12 -26.91 3.77
C ASN A 282 5.06 -25.69 3.84
N ASN A 283 4.83 -24.66 3.01
CA ASN A 283 5.60 -23.42 2.99
C ASN A 283 4.62 -22.23 3.01
N ASN A 284 4.75 -21.32 3.97
CA ASN A 284 3.85 -20.16 4.13
C ASN A 284 4.35 -18.89 3.42
N ALA A 285 5.35 -19.03 2.55
CA ALA A 285 5.87 -17.91 1.78
C ALA A 285 4.79 -17.24 0.91
N PRO A 286 4.83 -15.89 0.79
CA PRO A 286 3.88 -15.17 -0.03
C PRO A 286 3.98 -15.56 -1.51
N GLN A 287 2.88 -15.37 -2.24
CA GLN A 287 2.84 -15.61 -3.68
C GLN A 287 2.51 -14.32 -4.44
N GLY A 288 2.85 -14.27 -5.72
CA GLY A 288 2.39 -13.22 -6.62
C GLY A 288 1.07 -13.58 -7.27
N ALA A 289 0.15 -12.63 -7.35
CA ALA A 289 -1.04 -12.69 -8.18
C ALA A 289 -0.89 -11.70 -9.34
N VAL A 290 -0.80 -12.20 -10.57
CA VAL A 290 -0.66 -11.38 -11.78
C VAL A 290 -1.93 -11.41 -12.62
N HIS A 291 -2.44 -10.25 -13.01
CA HIS A 291 -3.61 -10.19 -13.90
C HIS A 291 -3.18 -10.47 -15.36
N PRO A 292 -3.84 -11.39 -16.08
CA PRO A 292 -3.39 -11.80 -17.42
C PRO A 292 -3.50 -10.69 -18.47
N THR A 293 -4.47 -9.79 -18.35
CA THR A 293 -4.66 -8.69 -19.32
C THR A 293 -3.77 -7.47 -19.04
N ASN A 294 -3.21 -7.37 -17.83
CA ASN A 294 -2.23 -6.35 -17.49
C ASN A 294 -1.20 -6.94 -16.51
N PRO A 295 -0.08 -7.49 -17.02
CA PRO A 295 0.93 -8.12 -16.18
C PRO A 295 1.75 -7.16 -15.29
N ARG A 296 1.50 -5.84 -15.37
CA ARG A 296 2.01 -4.88 -14.38
C ARG A 296 1.21 -4.90 -13.08
N ILE A 297 -0.01 -5.44 -13.11
CA ILE A 297 -0.79 -5.74 -11.93
C ILE A 297 -0.23 -7.04 -11.33
N LEU A 298 0.84 -6.92 -10.56
CA LEU A 298 1.43 -8.00 -9.77
C LEU A 298 1.30 -7.65 -8.29
N LYS A 299 0.46 -8.39 -7.57
CA LYS A 299 0.22 -8.22 -6.13
C LYS A 299 0.89 -9.35 -5.35
N THR A 300 1.68 -9.04 -4.34
CA THR A 300 2.08 -10.03 -3.33
C THR A 300 0.87 -10.36 -2.46
N ILE A 301 0.48 -11.62 -2.34
CA ILE A 301 -0.64 -12.08 -1.51
C ILE A 301 -0.17 -13.15 -0.51
N PRO A 302 -0.84 -13.29 0.65
CA PRO A 302 -0.70 -14.48 1.49
C PRO A 302 -0.95 -15.73 0.64
N ARG A 303 -0.18 -16.79 0.87
CA ARG A 303 -0.30 -18.03 0.08
C ARG A 303 -1.69 -18.62 0.13
N GLU A 304 -2.33 -18.48 1.27
CA GLU A 304 -3.68 -18.95 1.55
C GLU A 304 -4.70 -18.34 0.57
N CYS A 305 -4.42 -17.14 0.04
CA CYS A 305 -5.31 -16.44 -0.87
C CYS A 305 -5.21 -16.89 -2.34
N SER A 306 -4.34 -17.83 -2.68
CA SER A 306 -4.01 -18.10 -4.08
C SER A 306 -5.14 -18.68 -4.89
N SER A 307 -5.88 -19.66 -4.35
CA SER A 307 -7.07 -20.20 -5.04
C SER A 307 -8.17 -19.14 -5.21
N LEU A 308 -8.33 -18.24 -4.23
CA LEU A 308 -9.24 -17.09 -4.32
C LEU A 308 -8.79 -16.11 -5.40
N ALA A 309 -7.48 -15.85 -5.53
CA ALA A 309 -6.93 -14.98 -6.56
C ALA A 309 -7.16 -15.57 -7.96
N GLU A 310 -6.98 -16.89 -8.13
CA GLU A 310 -7.31 -17.59 -9.37
C GLU A 310 -8.79 -17.47 -9.72
N LYS A 311 -9.69 -17.61 -8.72
CA LYS A 311 -11.13 -17.36 -8.91
C LYS A 311 -11.42 -15.93 -9.36
N ALA A 312 -10.65 -14.94 -8.90
CA ALA A 312 -10.74 -13.55 -9.37
C ALA A 312 -10.07 -13.31 -10.74
N GLY A 313 -9.60 -14.36 -11.42
CA GLY A 313 -9.01 -14.27 -12.75
C GLY A 313 -7.52 -13.90 -12.76
N PHE A 314 -6.84 -13.95 -11.61
CA PHE A 314 -5.40 -13.78 -11.53
C PHE A 314 -4.68 -15.11 -11.77
N ARG A 315 -3.40 -15.03 -12.12
CA ARG A 315 -2.50 -16.19 -12.20
C ARG A 315 -1.46 -16.12 -11.09
N ILE A 316 -1.11 -17.27 -10.56
CA ILE A 316 -0.16 -17.36 -9.46
C ILE A 316 1.28 -17.40 -9.97
N VAL A 317 2.13 -16.61 -9.33
CA VAL A 317 3.58 -16.57 -9.48
C VAL A 317 4.17 -17.04 -8.15
N TYR A 318 5.00 -18.07 -8.18
CA TYR A 318 5.61 -18.62 -6.96
C TYR A 318 6.70 -17.69 -6.41
N GLU A 319 7.05 -17.88 -5.14
CA GLU A 319 8.02 -17.04 -4.41
C GLU A 319 9.35 -16.87 -5.16
N ASP A 320 9.93 -17.96 -5.66
CA ASP A 320 11.22 -17.96 -6.36
C ASP A 320 11.22 -17.07 -7.62
N ASP A 321 10.05 -16.97 -8.27
CA ASP A 321 9.85 -16.17 -9.48
C ASP A 321 9.41 -14.73 -9.15
N LEU A 322 9.03 -14.44 -7.90
CA LEU A 322 8.37 -13.19 -7.52
C LEU A 322 9.34 -12.00 -7.49
N GLU A 323 10.59 -12.24 -7.10
CA GLU A 323 11.62 -11.19 -7.07
C GLU A 323 12.27 -10.97 -8.44
N THR A 324 12.35 -12.02 -9.25
CA THR A 324 12.90 -12.00 -10.61
C THR A 324 11.84 -11.71 -11.67
N PHE A 325 10.56 -11.59 -11.27
CA PHE A 325 9.44 -11.41 -12.17
C PHE A 325 9.68 -10.26 -13.14
N ASN A 326 9.66 -10.58 -14.43
CA ASN A 326 9.78 -9.62 -15.51
C ASN A 326 8.52 -9.62 -16.36
N THR A 327 7.84 -8.47 -16.39
CA THR A 327 6.61 -8.27 -17.17
C THR A 327 6.79 -8.64 -18.64
N LYS A 328 7.95 -8.33 -19.25
CA LYS A 328 8.20 -8.60 -20.68
C LYS A 328 8.33 -10.11 -20.93
N ASP A 329 9.04 -10.81 -20.07
CA ASP A 329 9.26 -12.26 -20.21
C ASP A 329 7.97 -13.04 -19.92
N PHE A 330 7.16 -12.56 -18.97
CA PHE A 330 5.83 -13.08 -18.73
C PHE A 330 4.94 -12.93 -19.97
N ILE A 331 4.85 -11.72 -20.54
CA ILE A 331 4.07 -11.47 -21.78
C ILE A 331 4.56 -12.38 -22.91
N ALA A 332 5.87 -12.53 -23.08
CA ALA A 332 6.46 -13.39 -24.10
C ALA A 332 6.02 -14.85 -23.94
N THR A 333 6.13 -15.37 -22.71
CA THR A 333 5.76 -16.74 -22.38
C THR A 333 4.26 -16.97 -22.61
N GLN A 334 3.41 -16.01 -22.22
CA GLN A 334 1.96 -16.14 -22.42
C GLN A 334 1.56 -16.06 -23.89
N THR A 335 2.21 -15.19 -24.66
CA THR A 335 1.96 -15.07 -26.11
C THR A 335 2.30 -16.38 -26.80
N ARG A 336 3.45 -17.00 -26.47
CA ARG A 336 3.82 -18.31 -27.01
C ARG A 336 2.80 -19.39 -26.66
N ARG A 337 2.42 -19.50 -25.38
CA ARG A 337 1.41 -20.49 -24.93
C ARG A 337 0.06 -20.31 -25.63
N ALA A 338 -0.38 -19.06 -25.83
CA ALA A 338 -1.63 -18.78 -26.53
C ALA A 338 -1.55 -19.20 -28.00
N VAL A 339 -0.43 -18.92 -28.67
CA VAL A 339 -0.18 -19.36 -30.04
C VAL A 339 -0.15 -20.89 -30.12
N ASP A 340 0.57 -21.55 -29.23
CA ASP A 340 0.66 -23.03 -29.19
C ASP A 340 -0.72 -23.67 -28.99
N SER A 341 -1.58 -23.09 -28.14
CA SER A 341 -2.96 -23.54 -27.95
C SER A 341 -3.81 -23.35 -29.22
N LEU A 342 -3.71 -22.20 -29.89
CA LEU A 342 -4.44 -21.96 -31.15
C LEU A 342 -4.02 -22.93 -32.25
N VAL A 343 -2.73 -23.25 -32.34
CA VAL A 343 -2.19 -24.26 -33.25
C VAL A 343 -2.73 -25.64 -32.90
N HIS A 344 -2.78 -26.00 -31.62
CA HIS A 344 -3.32 -27.27 -31.14
C HIS A 344 -4.83 -27.41 -31.44
N ASP A 345 -5.59 -26.32 -31.32
CA ASP A 345 -7.02 -26.25 -31.60
C ASP A 345 -7.35 -26.16 -33.11
N ASN A 346 -6.33 -26.31 -33.98
CA ASN A 346 -6.44 -26.25 -35.44
C ASN A 346 -6.95 -24.89 -35.97
N ILE A 347 -6.82 -23.83 -35.17
CA ILE A 347 -7.18 -22.46 -35.53
C ILE A 347 -5.98 -21.82 -36.22
N LYS A 348 -6.05 -21.64 -37.54
CA LYS A 348 -4.99 -20.93 -38.30
C LYS A 348 -4.99 -19.45 -37.94
N SER A 349 -4.06 -19.04 -37.08
CA SER A 349 -3.72 -17.62 -36.88
C SER A 349 -3.26 -17.01 -38.21
N THR A 350 -3.85 -15.88 -38.60
CA THR A 350 -3.38 -15.06 -39.74
C THR A 350 -2.11 -14.27 -39.42
N LEU A 351 -1.71 -14.22 -38.15
CA LEU A 351 -0.52 -13.51 -37.66
C LEU A 351 0.53 -14.52 -37.19
N SER A 352 1.77 -14.32 -37.61
CA SER A 352 2.90 -15.11 -37.14
C SER A 352 3.22 -14.83 -35.66
N PRO A 353 3.89 -15.76 -34.95
CA PRO A 353 4.28 -15.56 -33.55
C PRO A 353 5.09 -14.28 -33.32
N GLU A 354 5.90 -13.87 -34.31
CA GLU A 354 6.73 -12.66 -34.28
C GLU A 354 5.90 -11.38 -34.45
N GLU A 355 4.84 -11.41 -35.27
CA GLU A 355 3.92 -10.28 -35.46
C GLU A 355 3.03 -10.06 -34.23
N LEU A 356 2.55 -11.15 -33.63
CA LEU A 356 1.86 -11.13 -32.33
C LEU A 356 2.79 -10.59 -31.23
N HIS A 357 4.06 -10.96 -31.26
CA HIS A 357 5.07 -10.45 -30.33
C HIS A 357 5.35 -8.95 -30.48
N LYS A 358 5.32 -8.43 -31.71
CA LYS A 358 5.43 -6.98 -31.99
C LYS A 358 4.21 -6.22 -31.51
N LEU A 359 3.00 -6.74 -31.73
CA LEU A 359 1.75 -6.11 -31.30
C LEU A 359 1.60 -6.02 -29.78
N THR A 360 2.03 -7.05 -29.06
CA THR A 360 1.94 -7.15 -27.59
C THR A 360 2.96 -6.30 -26.83
N ARG A 361 4.00 -5.80 -27.50
CA ARG A 361 4.99 -4.92 -26.84
C ARG A 361 4.48 -3.50 -26.61
N GLY A 362 3.52 -3.02 -27.40
CA GLY A 362 3.19 -1.59 -27.48
C GLY A 362 4.41 -0.78 -27.94
N ASN A 363 4.22 0.20 -28.81
CA ASN A 363 5.31 1.12 -29.19
C ASN A 363 5.90 1.82 -27.96
#